data_AF-A0A4Q5XCH3-F1
#
_entry.id   AF-A0A4Q5XCH3-F1
#
_cell.length_a   1.000
_cell.length_b   1.000
_cell.length_c   1.000
_cell.angle_alpha   90.00
_cell.angle_beta   90.00
_cell.angle_gamma   90.00
#
_symmetry.space_group_name_H-M   'P 1'
#
loop_
_entity.id
_entity.type
_entity.pdbx_description
1 polymer ?
#
loop_
_entity_poly.entity_id
_entity_poly.type
_entity_poly.pdbx_seq_one_letter_code
_entity_poly.pdbx_strand_id
1 'polypeptide(L)'
;MSPRPVAWAAQSPRPAACLGAPGLWEASRQALVARRCRDLARAQALLLKAPARAKDLASGLLAEAPELTEARIVRGRARLRLGDSKGALADLAPLLEVGATGVADPAALWDGGRAALAQKDALGAARFYRALGSRAALLPDRSQQVVAYIEIASALLATDSAAVDDVLAYLREARRRSSGSGLSGLCAALSAVAWLGEGRDSEAQGALGDLADPTGLARFRDGKAVALPDGVLDAALAVALERSQPELSAQHYRALAQSPLGKGKLAKLAARQAGAKRGGR
;
A
#
# COMPACT_ATOMS: atom_id res chain seq x y z
N MET A 1 -22.72 -3.24 46.03
CA MET A 1 -23.07 -3.27 44.59
C MET A 1 -21.80 -3.55 43.81
N SER A 2 -21.64 -4.76 43.25
CA SER A 2 -20.46 -5.10 42.44
C SER A 2 -20.53 -4.41 41.08
N PRO A 3 -19.44 -3.80 40.57
CA PRO A 3 -19.40 -3.26 39.22
C PRO A 3 -19.56 -4.41 38.22
N ARG A 4 -20.50 -4.27 37.27
CA ARG A 4 -20.69 -5.23 36.18
C ARG A 4 -19.43 -5.23 35.30
N PRO A 5 -18.84 -6.39 34.99
CA PRO A 5 -17.73 -6.48 34.05
C PRO A 5 -18.27 -6.33 32.62
N VAL A 6 -18.28 -5.11 32.08
CA VAL A 6 -18.71 -4.84 30.69
C VAL A 6 -17.53 -4.59 29.74
N ALA A 7 -16.30 -4.52 30.26
CA ALA A 7 -15.18 -3.98 29.47
C ALA A 7 -14.49 -4.93 28.48
N TRP A 8 -14.76 -6.25 28.49
CA TRP A 8 -14.01 -7.21 27.64
C TRP A 8 -14.72 -7.66 26.36
N ALA A 9 -16.03 -7.41 26.21
CA ALA A 9 -16.75 -7.82 24.99
C ALA A 9 -16.50 -6.89 23.78
N ALA A 10 -15.89 -5.72 23.98
CA ALA A 10 -15.70 -4.71 22.94
C ALA A 10 -14.55 -5.01 21.95
N GLN A 11 -13.73 -6.04 22.19
CA GLN A 11 -12.62 -6.42 21.30
C GLN A 11 -12.88 -7.69 20.49
N SER A 12 -14.13 -8.15 20.40
CA SER A 12 -14.44 -9.28 19.52
C SER A 12 -14.23 -8.84 18.05
N PRO A 13 -13.58 -9.64 17.19
CA PRO A 13 -13.30 -9.31 15.79
C PRO A 13 -14.57 -9.36 14.89
N ARG A 14 -15.74 -9.10 15.46
CA ARG A 14 -17.00 -9.05 14.73
C ARG A 14 -17.00 -7.80 13.83
N PRO A 15 -17.32 -7.95 12.53
CA PRO A 15 -17.49 -6.82 11.62
C PRO A 15 -18.46 -5.77 12.18
N ALA A 16 -18.25 -4.50 11.88
CA ALA A 16 -19.10 -3.40 12.39
C ALA A 16 -20.58 -3.59 12.06
N ALA A 17 -20.89 -4.16 10.89
CA ALA A 17 -22.25 -4.52 10.47
C ALA A 17 -22.95 -5.54 11.41
N CYS A 18 -22.20 -6.23 12.27
CA CYS A 18 -22.71 -7.25 13.20
C CYS A 18 -22.93 -6.73 14.63
N LEU A 19 -22.78 -5.42 14.88
CA LEU A 19 -22.85 -4.82 16.23
C LEU A 19 -24.18 -4.13 16.56
N GLY A 20 -25.16 -4.09 15.65
CA GLY A 20 -26.46 -3.43 15.88
C GLY A 20 -27.37 -4.22 16.84
N ALA A 21 -27.95 -3.54 17.84
CA ALA A 21 -28.96 -4.11 18.74
C ALA A 21 -30.33 -4.14 18.04
N PRO A 22 -31.00 -5.29 17.93
CA PRO A 22 -32.22 -5.42 17.16
C PRO A 22 -33.50 -5.01 17.91
N GLY A 23 -34.46 -4.44 17.20
CA GLY A 23 -35.89 -4.32 17.56
C GLY A 23 -36.69 -5.61 17.31
N LEU A 24 -37.97 -5.62 17.72
CA LEU A 24 -38.81 -6.83 17.77
C LEU A 24 -39.02 -7.54 16.41
N TRP A 25 -39.09 -6.81 15.29
CA TRP A 25 -39.23 -7.38 13.93
C TRP A 25 -37.92 -7.96 13.37
N GLU A 26 -36.82 -7.84 14.10
CA GLU A 26 -35.52 -8.40 13.72
C GLU A 26 -35.28 -9.78 14.34
N ALA A 27 -36.10 -10.26 15.28
CA ALA A 27 -35.90 -11.57 15.92
C ALA A 27 -35.87 -12.76 14.95
N SER A 28 -36.66 -12.74 13.87
CA SER A 28 -36.60 -13.78 12.83
C SER A 28 -35.45 -13.59 11.84
N ARG A 29 -35.08 -12.33 11.52
CA ARG A 29 -33.91 -11.99 10.71
C ARG A 29 -32.59 -12.21 11.45
N GLN A 30 -32.61 -12.22 12.79
CA GLN A 30 -31.44 -12.41 13.64
C GLN A 30 -30.75 -13.75 13.38
N ALA A 31 -31.49 -14.84 13.12
CA ALA A 31 -30.86 -16.13 12.86
C ALA A 31 -30.02 -16.11 11.56
N LEU A 32 -30.54 -15.51 10.49
CA LEU A 32 -29.83 -15.36 9.22
C LEU A 32 -28.65 -14.39 9.34
N VAL A 33 -28.86 -13.22 9.97
CA VAL A 33 -27.80 -12.24 10.22
C VAL A 33 -26.70 -12.83 11.09
N ALA A 34 -27.05 -13.54 12.17
CA ALA A 34 -26.09 -14.21 13.03
C ALA A 34 -25.32 -15.31 12.31
N ARG A 35 -25.96 -16.09 11.42
CA ARG A 35 -25.27 -17.06 10.55
C ARG A 35 -24.26 -16.34 9.65
N ARG A 36 -24.69 -15.32 8.89
CA ARG A 36 -23.83 -14.55 7.98
C ARG A 36 -22.65 -13.91 8.73
N CYS A 37 -22.90 -13.32 9.89
CA CYS A 37 -21.85 -12.75 10.74
C CYS A 37 -20.84 -13.80 11.23
N ARG A 38 -21.31 -15.00 11.61
CA ARG A 38 -20.40 -16.11 11.98
C ARG A 38 -19.56 -16.58 10.80
N ASP A 39 -20.15 -16.73 9.63
CA ASP A 39 -19.46 -17.18 8.43
C ASP A 39 -18.47 -16.13 7.92
N LEU A 40 -18.83 -14.85 7.99
CA LEU A 40 -17.95 -13.72 7.65
C LEU A 40 -16.77 -13.63 8.62
N ALA A 41 -17.00 -13.75 9.93
CA ALA A 41 -15.93 -13.78 10.92
C ALA A 41 -14.99 -14.99 10.71
N ARG A 42 -15.55 -16.16 10.36
CA ARG A 42 -14.77 -17.35 10.00
C ARG A 42 -13.93 -17.10 8.74
N ALA A 43 -14.50 -16.50 7.70
CA ALA A 43 -13.80 -16.18 6.48
C ALA A 43 -12.64 -15.19 6.74
N GLN A 44 -12.88 -14.15 7.56
CA GLN A 44 -11.85 -13.20 7.99
C GLN A 44 -10.70 -13.90 8.74
N ALA A 45 -11.01 -14.81 9.67
CA ALA A 45 -10.01 -15.57 10.43
C ALA A 45 -9.17 -16.50 9.54
N LEU A 46 -9.72 -16.96 8.40
CA LEU A 46 -9.04 -17.83 7.45
C LEU A 46 -8.13 -17.07 6.47
N LEU A 47 -8.22 -15.74 6.36
CA LEU A 47 -7.47 -14.97 5.36
C LEU A 47 -5.96 -15.26 5.36
N LEU A 48 -5.34 -15.33 6.54
CA LEU A 48 -3.90 -15.57 6.64
C LEU A 48 -3.51 -17.04 6.54
N LYS A 49 -4.36 -17.96 7.02
CA LYS A 49 -4.02 -19.38 7.17
C LYS A 49 -4.48 -20.25 5.99
N ALA A 50 -5.61 -19.90 5.37
CA ALA A 50 -6.24 -20.67 4.30
C ALA A 50 -7.02 -19.74 3.35
N PRO A 51 -6.33 -18.89 2.57
CA PRO A 51 -6.99 -17.89 1.71
C PRO A 51 -7.94 -18.51 0.68
N ALA A 52 -7.67 -19.72 0.18
CA ALA A 52 -8.60 -20.45 -0.70
C ALA A 52 -9.95 -20.70 -0.01
N ARG A 53 -9.95 -21.22 1.22
CA ARG A 53 -11.17 -21.45 2.00
C ARG A 53 -11.89 -20.14 2.35
N ALA A 54 -11.15 -19.08 2.67
CA ALA A 54 -11.71 -17.75 2.91
C ALA A 54 -12.45 -17.20 1.67
N LYS A 55 -11.84 -17.34 0.49
CA LYS A 55 -12.42 -16.95 -0.79
C LYS A 55 -13.72 -17.72 -1.06
N ASP A 56 -13.72 -19.04 -0.86
CA ASP A 56 -14.89 -19.88 -1.13
C ASP A 56 -16.06 -19.55 -0.18
N LEU A 57 -15.79 -19.39 1.12
CA LEU A 57 -16.81 -18.94 2.10
C LEU A 57 -17.38 -17.57 1.75
N ALA A 58 -16.52 -16.60 1.42
CA ALA A 58 -16.96 -15.26 1.01
C ALA A 58 -17.78 -15.29 -0.28
N SER A 59 -17.47 -16.20 -1.20
CA SER A 59 -18.22 -16.37 -2.45
C SER A 59 -19.59 -16.98 -2.20
N GLY A 60 -19.70 -17.94 -1.29
CA GLY A 60 -21.00 -18.46 -0.81
C GLY A 60 -21.86 -17.37 -0.18
N LEU A 61 -21.27 -16.51 0.66
CA LEU A 61 -21.97 -15.36 1.24
C LEU A 61 -22.49 -14.39 0.18
N LEU A 62 -21.69 -14.09 -0.85
CA LEU A 62 -22.11 -13.21 -1.96
C LEU A 62 -23.17 -13.83 -2.87
N ALA A 63 -23.23 -15.17 -2.97
CA ALA A 63 -24.32 -15.83 -3.69
C ALA A 63 -25.65 -15.69 -2.94
N GLU A 64 -25.63 -15.69 -1.59
CA GLU A 64 -26.81 -15.47 -0.76
C GLU A 64 -27.18 -13.97 -0.58
N ALA A 65 -26.18 -13.07 -0.65
CA ALA A 65 -26.32 -11.63 -0.44
C ALA A 65 -25.30 -10.85 -1.30
N PRO A 66 -25.59 -10.58 -2.59
CA PRO A 66 -24.68 -9.92 -3.51
C PRO A 66 -24.23 -8.52 -3.08
N GLU A 67 -25.04 -7.84 -2.27
CA GLU A 67 -24.81 -6.50 -1.72
C GLU A 67 -23.88 -6.46 -0.51
N LEU A 68 -23.49 -7.61 0.04
CA LEU A 68 -22.67 -7.70 1.26
C LEU A 68 -21.21 -7.26 1.00
N THR A 69 -20.94 -5.97 1.18
CA THR A 69 -19.63 -5.35 0.93
C THR A 69 -18.49 -6.02 1.69
N GLU A 70 -18.71 -6.43 2.94
CA GLU A 70 -17.70 -7.11 3.76
C GLU A 70 -17.30 -8.46 3.17
N ALA A 71 -18.24 -9.22 2.62
CA ALA A 71 -17.92 -10.48 1.94
C ALA A 71 -17.12 -10.23 0.66
N ARG A 72 -17.44 -9.16 -0.08
CA ARG A 72 -16.66 -8.73 -1.25
C ARG A 72 -15.23 -8.35 -0.85
N ILE A 73 -15.05 -7.59 0.24
CA ILE A 73 -13.74 -7.26 0.81
C ILE A 73 -12.96 -8.54 1.14
N VAL A 74 -13.55 -9.47 1.88
CA VAL A 74 -12.88 -10.73 2.25
C VAL A 74 -12.49 -11.53 1.01
N ARG A 75 -13.36 -11.62 0.00
CA ARG A 75 -13.06 -12.31 -1.26
C ARG A 75 -11.91 -11.65 -2.00
N GLY A 76 -11.91 -10.33 -2.14
CA GLY A 76 -10.84 -9.59 -2.82
C GLY A 76 -9.49 -9.76 -2.12
N ARG A 77 -9.47 -9.64 -0.80
CA ARG A 77 -8.26 -9.84 0.03
C ARG A 77 -7.75 -11.29 -0.02
N ALA A 78 -8.65 -12.26 -0.13
CA ALA A 78 -8.30 -13.67 -0.30
C ALA A 78 -7.72 -13.95 -1.70
N ARG A 79 -8.31 -13.37 -2.75
CA ARG A 79 -7.82 -13.46 -4.13
C ARG A 79 -6.42 -12.88 -4.27
N LEU A 80 -6.15 -11.73 -3.66
CA LEU A 80 -4.82 -11.12 -3.67
C LEU A 80 -3.77 -12.06 -3.06
N ARG A 81 -4.09 -12.70 -1.93
CA ARG A 81 -3.20 -13.68 -1.26
C ARG A 81 -2.98 -14.95 -2.09
N LEU A 82 -3.88 -15.26 -3.01
CA LEU A 82 -3.75 -16.36 -3.97
C LEU A 82 -3.04 -15.94 -5.26
N GLY A 83 -2.62 -14.67 -5.38
CA GLY A 83 -1.98 -14.13 -6.59
C GLY A 83 -2.96 -13.70 -7.69
N ASP A 84 -4.28 -13.82 -7.48
CA ASP A 84 -5.30 -13.32 -8.40
C ASP A 84 -5.53 -11.82 -8.20
N SER A 85 -4.54 -11.01 -8.60
CA SER A 85 -4.60 -9.55 -8.44
C SER A 85 -5.69 -8.91 -9.31
N LYS A 86 -6.02 -9.48 -10.48
CA LYS A 86 -7.10 -8.99 -11.34
C LYS A 86 -8.46 -9.17 -10.69
N GLY A 87 -8.76 -10.36 -10.18
CA GLY A 87 -10.00 -10.63 -9.47
C GLY A 87 -10.08 -9.88 -8.14
N ALA A 88 -8.96 -9.71 -7.44
CA ALA A 88 -8.88 -8.89 -6.23
C ALA A 88 -9.22 -7.42 -6.51
N LEU A 89 -8.64 -6.84 -7.56
CA LEU A 89 -8.90 -5.46 -7.94
C LEU A 89 -10.37 -5.25 -8.32
N ALA A 90 -10.97 -6.19 -9.05
CA ALA A 90 -12.40 -6.13 -9.39
C ALA A 90 -13.30 -6.15 -8.14
N ASP A 91 -12.93 -6.91 -7.11
CA ASP A 91 -13.68 -6.96 -5.84
C ASP A 91 -13.49 -5.71 -4.97
N LEU A 92 -12.30 -5.09 -5.01
CA LEU A 92 -11.94 -3.97 -4.13
C LEU A 92 -12.18 -2.59 -4.77
N ALA A 93 -12.25 -2.49 -6.09
CA ALA A 93 -12.50 -1.23 -6.82
C ALA A 93 -13.77 -0.49 -6.35
N PRO A 94 -14.89 -1.16 -6.04
CA PRO A 94 -16.08 -0.48 -5.51
C PRO A 94 -15.86 0.32 -4.22
N LEU A 95 -14.78 0.06 -3.46
CA LEU A 95 -14.43 0.83 -2.25
C LEU A 95 -14.01 2.28 -2.56
N LEU A 96 -13.72 2.59 -3.83
CA LEU A 96 -13.34 3.92 -4.30
C LEU A 96 -14.51 4.73 -4.85
N GLU A 97 -15.69 4.12 -5.00
CA GLU A 97 -16.86 4.79 -5.55
C GLU A 97 -17.39 5.86 -4.58
N VAL A 98 -17.76 7.02 -5.14
CA VAL A 98 -18.27 8.15 -4.38
C VAL A 98 -19.60 7.76 -3.72
N GLY A 99 -19.71 7.95 -2.41
CA GLY A 99 -20.92 7.61 -1.67
C GLY A 99 -20.95 6.18 -1.13
N ALA A 100 -19.86 5.41 -1.20
CA ALA A 100 -19.71 4.20 -0.39
C ALA A 100 -19.94 4.57 1.09
N THR A 101 -21.06 4.13 1.66
CA THR A 101 -21.69 4.64 2.89
C THR A 101 -20.97 4.25 4.19
N GLY A 102 -19.66 4.02 4.15
CA GLY A 102 -18.88 3.64 5.33
C GLY A 102 -17.41 4.01 5.21
N VAL A 103 -16.76 4.13 6.37
CA VAL A 103 -15.30 4.19 6.45
C VAL A 103 -14.76 2.86 5.93
N ALA A 104 -14.29 2.84 4.68
CA ALA A 104 -13.69 1.65 4.08
C ALA A 104 -12.55 1.12 4.97
N ASP A 105 -12.52 -0.20 5.17
CA ASP A 105 -11.50 -0.90 5.93
C ASP A 105 -10.10 -0.49 5.42
N PRO A 106 -9.24 0.13 6.26
CA PRO A 106 -7.89 0.54 5.88
C PRO A 106 -7.08 -0.61 5.28
N ALA A 107 -7.24 -1.84 5.79
CA ALA A 107 -6.54 -3.00 5.25
C ALA A 107 -7.04 -3.39 3.85
N ALA A 108 -8.33 -3.17 3.56
CA ALA A 108 -8.90 -3.41 2.24
C ALA A 108 -8.44 -2.38 1.20
N LEU A 109 -8.33 -1.10 1.60
CA LEU A 109 -7.77 -0.05 0.74
C LEU A 109 -6.29 -0.33 0.43
N TRP A 110 -5.53 -0.76 1.43
CA TRP A 110 -4.13 -1.13 1.25
C TRP A 110 -3.96 -2.34 0.32
N ASP A 111 -4.73 -3.42 0.55
CA ASP A 111 -4.76 -4.60 -0.33
C ASP A 111 -5.21 -4.22 -1.77
N GLY A 112 -6.14 -3.27 -1.93
CA GLY A 112 -6.57 -2.76 -3.23
C GLY A 112 -5.47 -2.03 -3.99
N GLY A 113 -4.69 -1.19 -3.30
CA GLY A 113 -3.52 -0.53 -3.89
C GLY A 113 -2.46 -1.52 -4.35
N ARG A 114 -2.20 -2.57 -3.56
CA ARG A 114 -1.28 -3.66 -3.94
C ARG A 114 -1.80 -4.47 -5.12
N ALA A 115 -3.10 -4.74 -5.18
CA ALA A 115 -3.71 -5.42 -6.33
C ALA A 115 -3.54 -4.59 -7.62
N ALA A 116 -3.71 -3.26 -7.54
CA ALA A 116 -3.49 -2.36 -8.67
C ALA A 116 -2.01 -2.32 -9.10
N LEU A 117 -1.05 -2.25 -8.16
CA LEU A 117 0.37 -2.34 -8.48
C LEU A 117 0.75 -3.66 -9.17
N ALA A 118 0.20 -4.78 -8.69
CA ALA A 118 0.41 -6.08 -9.33
C ALA A 118 -0.16 -6.17 -10.75
N GLN A 119 -1.10 -5.28 -11.10
CA GLN A 119 -1.64 -5.11 -12.46
C GLN A 119 -0.92 -4.00 -13.25
N LYS A 120 0.19 -3.46 -12.72
CA LYS A 120 0.95 -2.33 -13.29
C LYS A 120 0.12 -1.05 -13.44
N ASP A 121 -0.96 -0.91 -12.67
CA ASP A 121 -1.81 0.27 -12.64
C ASP A 121 -1.38 1.21 -11.49
N ALA A 122 -0.34 1.99 -11.72
CA ALA A 122 0.18 2.95 -10.73
C ALA A 122 -0.85 4.04 -10.38
N LEU A 123 -1.68 4.45 -11.34
CA LEU A 123 -2.71 5.47 -11.12
C LEU A 123 -3.84 4.92 -10.23
N GLY A 124 -4.32 3.70 -10.50
CA GLY A 124 -5.28 3.00 -9.65
C GLY A 124 -4.74 2.78 -8.24
N ALA A 125 -3.46 2.38 -8.11
CA ALA A 125 -2.81 2.24 -6.82
C ALA A 125 -2.79 3.57 -6.04
N ALA A 126 -2.42 4.68 -6.70
CA ALA A 126 -2.43 6.00 -6.11
C ALA A 126 -3.84 6.42 -5.61
N ARG A 127 -4.92 6.02 -6.30
CA ARG A 127 -6.30 6.28 -5.83
C ARG A 127 -6.61 5.55 -4.53
N PHE A 128 -6.31 4.26 -4.44
CA PHE A 128 -6.44 3.49 -3.19
C PHE A 128 -5.62 4.06 -2.05
N TYR A 129 -4.38 4.42 -2.33
CA TYR A 129 -3.46 4.96 -1.34
C TYR A 129 -3.82 6.36 -0.87
N ARG A 130 -4.36 7.23 -1.73
CA ARG A 130 -4.95 8.51 -1.30
C ARG A 130 -6.14 8.29 -0.37
N ALA A 131 -7.02 7.34 -0.68
CA ALA A 131 -8.14 6.98 0.19
C ALA A 131 -7.67 6.39 1.54
N LEU A 132 -6.52 5.71 1.55
CA LEU A 132 -5.89 5.16 2.75
C LEU A 132 -5.18 6.23 3.59
N GLY A 133 -4.59 7.27 2.99
CA GLY A 133 -3.63 8.22 3.58
C GLY A 133 -3.78 8.51 5.07
N SER A 134 -4.83 9.24 5.48
CA SER A 134 -5.08 9.59 6.89
C SER A 134 -5.47 8.41 7.78
N ARG A 135 -5.91 7.31 7.17
CA ARG A 135 -6.36 6.07 7.83
C ARG A 135 -5.27 5.01 7.94
N ALA A 136 -4.11 5.20 7.32
CA ALA A 136 -2.99 4.26 7.38
C ALA A 136 -2.57 3.97 8.83
N ALA A 137 -2.70 4.96 9.72
CA ALA A 137 -2.43 4.80 11.16
C ALA A 137 -3.39 3.83 11.88
N LEU A 138 -4.53 3.48 11.27
CA LEU A 138 -5.50 2.49 11.78
C LEU A 138 -5.17 1.05 11.38
N LEU A 139 -4.12 0.83 10.57
CA LEU A 139 -3.63 -0.52 10.33
C LEU A 139 -3.14 -1.15 11.64
N PRO A 140 -3.37 -2.45 11.86
CA PRO A 140 -3.22 -3.09 13.17
C PRO A 140 -1.76 -3.19 13.64
N ASP A 141 -0.81 -3.20 12.70
CA ASP A 141 0.60 -3.41 12.99
C ASP A 141 1.44 -2.20 12.55
N ARG A 142 2.35 -1.75 13.42
CA ARG A 142 3.27 -0.63 13.14
C ARG A 142 4.12 -0.91 11.91
N SER A 143 4.54 -2.17 11.68
CA SER A 143 5.32 -2.50 10.49
C SER A 143 4.48 -2.31 9.21
N GLN A 144 3.22 -2.73 9.23
CA GLN A 144 2.28 -2.50 8.13
C GLN A 144 2.03 -1.00 7.89
N GLN A 145 1.93 -0.20 8.94
CA GLN A 145 1.79 1.26 8.82
C GLN A 145 2.99 1.88 8.10
N VAL A 146 4.22 1.51 8.49
CA VAL A 146 5.45 2.00 7.84
C VAL A 146 5.45 1.60 6.37
N VAL A 147 5.20 0.33 6.06
CA VAL A 147 5.19 -0.18 4.69
C VAL A 147 4.09 0.54 3.88
N ALA A 148 2.88 0.70 4.42
CA ALA A 148 1.81 1.41 3.75
C ALA A 148 2.20 2.84 3.39
N TYR A 149 2.84 3.59 4.30
CA TYR A 149 3.31 4.95 3.99
C TYR A 149 4.38 4.99 2.89
N ILE A 150 5.29 4.02 2.85
CA ILE A 150 6.28 3.91 1.78
C ILE A 150 5.60 3.58 0.44
N GLU A 151 4.65 2.63 0.44
CA GLU A 151 3.91 2.24 -0.76
C GLU A 151 3.06 3.40 -1.29
N ILE A 152 2.35 4.14 -0.41
CA ILE A 152 1.62 5.38 -0.74
C ILE A 152 2.56 6.37 -1.43
N ALA A 153 3.69 6.70 -0.80
CA ALA A 153 4.65 7.66 -1.33
C ALA A 153 5.22 7.22 -2.68
N SER A 154 5.58 5.94 -2.81
CA SER A 154 6.17 5.38 -4.03
C SER A 154 5.19 5.40 -5.21
N ALA A 155 3.91 5.09 -4.98
CA ALA A 155 2.89 5.15 -6.01
C ALA A 155 2.60 6.59 -6.42
N LEU A 156 2.54 7.52 -5.45
CA LEU A 156 2.40 8.94 -5.76
C LEU A 156 3.57 9.47 -6.58
N LEU A 157 4.81 9.09 -6.23
CA LEU A 157 6.03 9.44 -6.97
C LEU A 157 6.03 8.88 -8.40
N ALA A 158 5.45 7.70 -8.60
CA ALA A 158 5.26 7.09 -9.92
C ALA A 158 4.19 7.79 -10.77
N THR A 159 3.38 8.67 -10.18
CA THR A 159 2.40 9.49 -10.92
C THR A 159 2.89 10.91 -11.10
N ASP A 160 2.73 11.48 -12.29
CA ASP A 160 3.14 12.89 -12.55
C ASP A 160 2.23 13.93 -11.86
N SER A 161 1.15 13.49 -11.20
CA SER A 161 0.11 14.37 -10.62
C SER A 161 0.26 14.68 -9.13
N ALA A 162 1.17 14.01 -8.42
CA ALA A 162 1.31 14.22 -6.98
C ALA A 162 2.19 15.44 -6.67
N ALA A 163 1.79 16.22 -5.66
CA ALA A 163 2.63 17.26 -5.09
C ALA A 163 3.81 16.59 -4.36
N VAL A 164 5.02 17.14 -4.55
CA VAL A 164 6.23 16.61 -3.89
C VAL A 164 6.11 16.62 -2.36
N ASP A 165 5.41 17.62 -1.81
CA ASP A 165 5.21 17.76 -0.37
C ASP A 165 4.39 16.61 0.22
N ASP A 166 3.38 16.11 -0.51
CA ASP A 166 2.59 14.95 -0.07
C ASP A 166 3.46 13.70 0.00
N VAL A 167 4.26 13.45 -1.05
CA VAL A 167 5.19 12.32 -1.10
C VAL A 167 6.15 12.37 0.09
N LEU A 168 6.75 13.54 0.33
CA LEU A 168 7.70 13.73 1.43
C LEU A 168 7.04 13.65 2.81
N ALA A 169 5.80 14.11 2.96
CA ALA A 169 5.06 13.96 4.21
C ALA A 169 4.89 12.48 4.60
N TYR A 170 4.48 11.64 3.64
CA TYR A 170 4.37 10.20 3.86
C TYR A 170 5.73 9.53 4.13
N LEU A 171 6.79 9.91 3.42
CA LEU A 171 8.14 9.36 3.66
C LEU A 171 8.70 9.77 5.02
N ARG A 172 8.45 11.00 5.49
CA ARG A 172 8.83 11.44 6.85
C ARG A 172 8.06 10.66 7.91
N GLU A 173 6.77 10.43 7.71
CA GLU A 173 5.95 9.63 8.62
C GLU A 173 6.45 8.17 8.69
N ALA A 174 6.71 7.56 7.54
CA ALA A 174 7.31 6.23 7.45
C ALA A 174 8.65 6.16 8.20
N ARG A 175 9.54 7.13 7.94
CA ARG A 175 10.86 7.22 8.56
C ARG A 175 10.78 7.37 10.08
N ARG A 176 9.89 8.22 10.58
CA ARG A 176 9.67 8.40 12.02
C ARG A 176 9.23 7.10 12.68
N ARG A 177 8.40 6.31 12.00
CA ARG A 177 7.90 5.04 12.51
C ARG A 177 8.88 3.87 12.32
N SER A 178 9.86 3.96 11.41
CA SER A 178 10.73 2.87 10.96
C SER A 178 11.99 2.62 11.79
N SER A 179 12.15 3.24 12.97
CA SER A 179 13.31 3.02 13.85
C SER A 179 13.59 1.52 14.05
N GLY A 180 14.71 1.05 13.52
CA GLY A 180 15.16 -0.35 13.61
C GLY A 180 14.64 -1.32 12.53
N SER A 181 13.72 -0.93 11.64
CA SER A 181 13.16 -1.86 10.61
C SER A 181 13.99 -1.97 9.34
N GLY A 182 15.08 -1.20 9.23
CA GLY A 182 15.91 -1.10 8.02
C GLY A 182 15.22 -0.41 6.83
N LEU A 183 13.97 0.04 6.98
CA LEU A 183 13.25 0.78 5.94
C LEU A 183 13.67 2.25 5.85
N SER A 184 14.43 2.77 6.83
CA SER A 184 14.92 4.14 6.87
C SER A 184 15.76 4.52 5.65
N GLY A 185 16.64 3.62 5.20
CA GLY A 185 17.44 3.83 3.99
C GLY A 185 16.58 3.95 2.73
N LEU A 186 15.52 3.14 2.62
CA LEU A 186 14.58 3.26 1.49
C LEU A 186 13.82 4.59 1.54
N CYS A 187 13.37 5.05 2.71
CA CYS A 187 12.73 6.35 2.86
C CYS A 187 13.67 7.51 2.47
N ALA A 188 14.95 7.44 2.86
CA ALA A 188 15.96 8.43 2.50
C ALA A 188 16.19 8.49 0.99
N ALA A 189 16.38 7.33 0.35
CA ALA A 189 16.57 7.24 -1.09
C ALA A 189 15.36 7.75 -1.88
N LEU A 190 14.14 7.36 -1.50
CA LEU A 190 12.91 7.85 -2.14
C LEU A 190 12.71 9.37 -1.94
N SER A 191 13.11 9.91 -0.79
CA SER A 191 13.07 11.37 -0.55
C SER A 191 14.04 12.10 -1.48
N ALA A 192 15.23 11.54 -1.69
CA ALA A 192 16.21 12.09 -2.63
C ALA A 192 15.69 12.07 -4.07
N VAL A 193 15.05 10.96 -4.49
CA VAL A 193 14.42 10.86 -5.82
C VAL A 193 13.33 11.93 -5.98
N ALA A 194 12.48 12.13 -4.97
CA ALA A 194 11.43 13.16 -4.99
C ALA A 194 12.02 14.58 -5.14
N TRP A 195 13.07 14.90 -4.37
CA TRP A 195 13.74 16.21 -4.47
C TRP A 195 14.43 16.44 -5.81
N LEU A 196 15.14 15.44 -6.34
CA LEU A 196 15.80 15.55 -7.64
C LEU A 196 14.80 15.73 -8.78
N GLY A 197 13.63 15.09 -8.69
CA GLY A 197 12.52 15.26 -9.64
C GLY A 197 12.01 16.70 -9.74
N GLU A 198 12.18 17.49 -8.68
CA GLU A 198 11.84 18.92 -8.61
C GLU A 198 13.06 19.84 -8.80
N GLY A 199 14.24 19.29 -9.15
CA GLY A 199 15.46 20.09 -9.35
C GLY A 199 16.10 20.62 -8.07
N ARG A 200 15.78 20.04 -6.91
CA ARG A 200 16.31 20.43 -5.60
C ARG A 200 17.49 19.55 -5.20
N ASP A 201 18.62 19.73 -5.88
CA ASP A 201 19.78 18.85 -5.76
C ASP A 201 20.41 18.89 -4.34
N SER A 202 20.42 20.05 -3.67
CA SER A 202 21.02 20.19 -2.34
C SER A 202 20.28 19.40 -1.26
N GLU A 203 18.96 19.40 -1.31
CA GLU A 203 18.07 18.69 -0.39
C GLU A 203 18.10 17.19 -0.66
N ALA A 204 18.24 16.79 -1.92
CA ALA A 204 18.48 15.41 -2.28
C ALA A 204 19.79 14.88 -1.69
N GLN A 205 20.89 15.64 -1.78
CA GLN A 205 22.16 15.27 -1.16
C GLN A 205 22.05 15.20 0.37
N GLY A 206 21.32 16.12 0.99
CA GLY A 206 21.01 16.06 2.43
C GLY A 206 20.27 14.78 2.82
N ALA A 207 19.26 14.38 2.05
CA ALA A 207 18.52 13.14 2.27
C ALA A 207 19.40 11.89 2.10
N LEU A 208 20.33 11.90 1.12
CA LEU A 208 21.27 10.80 0.91
C LEU A 208 22.35 10.70 1.99
N GLY A 209 22.67 11.79 2.70
CA GLY A 209 23.62 11.78 3.81
C GLY A 209 23.21 10.82 4.95
N ASP A 210 21.93 10.51 5.06
CA ASP A 210 21.39 9.56 6.04
C ASP A 210 21.49 8.08 5.60
N LEU A 211 21.94 7.81 4.37
CA LEU A 211 21.99 6.47 3.81
C LEU A 211 23.36 5.81 4.06
N ALA A 212 23.42 4.94 5.06
CA ALA A 212 24.66 4.24 5.43
C ALA A 212 25.11 3.19 4.39
N ASP A 213 24.17 2.46 3.78
CA ASP A 213 24.46 1.42 2.79
C ASP A 213 23.47 1.49 1.61
N PRO A 214 23.89 2.11 0.48
CA PRO A 214 23.11 2.14 -0.75
C PRO A 214 22.82 0.76 -1.33
N THR A 215 23.72 -0.22 -1.17
CA THR A 215 23.58 -1.54 -1.78
C THR A 215 22.52 -2.38 -1.09
N GLY A 216 22.31 -2.17 0.21
CA GLY A 216 21.25 -2.77 1.01
C GLY A 216 19.83 -2.48 0.48
N LEU A 217 19.63 -1.47 -0.38
CA LEU A 217 18.36 -1.21 -1.04
C LEU A 217 17.96 -2.33 -2.03
N ALA A 218 18.92 -3.09 -2.57
CA ALA A 218 18.64 -4.16 -3.53
C ALA A 218 17.75 -5.28 -2.94
N ARG A 219 17.70 -5.43 -1.61
CA ARG A 219 16.83 -6.41 -0.94
C ARG A 219 15.34 -6.17 -1.16
N PHE A 220 14.93 -4.96 -1.57
CA PHE A 220 13.53 -4.63 -1.86
C PHE A 220 13.10 -5.00 -3.28
N ARG A 221 14.00 -5.58 -4.09
CA ARG A 221 13.71 -5.94 -5.49
C ARG A 221 12.65 -7.01 -5.66
N ASP A 222 12.51 -7.91 -4.69
CA ASP A 222 11.52 -9.00 -4.78
C ASP A 222 10.08 -8.56 -4.52
N GLY A 223 9.87 -7.31 -4.09
CA GLY A 223 8.55 -6.74 -3.80
C GLY A 223 7.83 -7.38 -2.62
N LYS A 224 8.45 -8.31 -1.88
CA LYS A 224 7.79 -9.03 -0.78
C LYS A 224 7.64 -8.16 0.46
N ALA A 225 8.68 -7.37 0.76
CA ALA A 225 8.68 -6.48 1.91
C ALA A 225 7.87 -5.20 1.65
N VAL A 226 8.00 -4.63 0.45
CA VAL A 226 7.36 -3.38 0.04
C VAL A 226 6.99 -3.50 -1.44
N ALA A 227 5.72 -3.28 -1.78
CA ALA A 227 5.25 -3.27 -3.16
C ALA A 227 5.53 -1.89 -3.79
N LEU A 228 6.55 -1.80 -4.63
CA LEU A 228 6.93 -0.59 -5.34
C LEU A 228 6.46 -0.65 -6.80
N PRO A 229 6.03 0.47 -7.41
CA PRO A 229 5.81 0.52 -8.85
C PRO A 229 7.10 0.24 -9.64
N ASP A 230 6.94 -0.38 -10.82
CA ASP A 230 8.05 -0.70 -11.73
C ASP A 230 8.92 0.55 -12.00
N GLY A 231 10.23 0.44 -11.80
CA GLY A 231 11.21 1.52 -12.01
C GLY A 231 11.44 2.44 -10.80
N VAL A 232 10.56 2.49 -9.80
CA VAL A 232 10.79 3.34 -8.61
C VAL A 232 12.04 2.92 -7.84
N LEU A 233 12.23 1.60 -7.67
CA LEU A 233 13.44 1.08 -7.01
C LEU A 233 14.70 1.37 -7.81
N ASP A 234 14.64 1.29 -9.14
CA ASP A 234 15.76 1.64 -10.01
C ASP A 234 16.11 3.13 -9.90
N ALA A 235 15.12 4.02 -9.82
CA ALA A 235 15.36 5.44 -9.56
C ALA A 235 16.08 5.64 -8.21
N ALA A 236 15.62 4.96 -7.16
CA ALA A 236 16.23 5.03 -5.82
C ALA A 236 17.67 4.51 -5.81
N LEU A 237 17.92 3.36 -6.43
CA LEU A 237 19.26 2.76 -6.55
C LEU A 237 20.19 3.64 -7.40
N ALA A 238 19.70 4.18 -8.52
CA ALA A 238 20.49 5.03 -9.40
C ALA A 238 21.02 6.27 -8.68
N VAL A 239 20.14 6.94 -7.93
CA VAL A 239 20.47 8.13 -7.13
C VAL A 239 21.39 7.79 -5.96
N ALA A 240 21.11 6.71 -5.23
CA ALA A 240 21.88 6.30 -4.06
C ALA A 240 23.32 5.86 -4.39
N LEU A 241 23.52 5.24 -5.56
CA LEU A 241 24.83 4.71 -5.99
C LEU A 241 25.65 5.72 -6.79
N GLU A 242 25.14 6.90 -7.10
CA GLU A 242 25.76 7.83 -8.04
C GLU A 242 27.19 8.22 -7.65
N ARG A 243 27.45 8.42 -6.34
CA ARG A 243 28.76 8.84 -5.82
C ARG A 243 29.73 7.68 -5.62
N SER A 244 29.24 6.50 -5.23
CA SER A 244 30.08 5.37 -4.84
C SER A 244 30.31 4.37 -5.97
N GLN A 245 29.33 4.19 -6.86
CA GLN A 245 29.35 3.19 -7.93
C GLN A 245 28.70 3.76 -9.21
N PRO A 246 29.37 4.69 -9.92
CA PRO A 246 28.78 5.45 -11.02
C PRO A 246 28.35 4.59 -12.22
N GLU A 247 28.99 3.44 -12.43
CA GLU A 247 28.64 2.49 -13.48
C GLU A 247 27.33 1.75 -13.17
N LEU A 248 27.19 1.27 -11.94
CA LEU A 248 25.99 0.58 -11.46
C LEU A 248 24.81 1.56 -11.41
N SER A 249 25.05 2.79 -10.93
CA SER A 249 24.09 3.90 -11.04
C SER A 249 23.63 4.12 -12.49
N ALA A 250 24.56 4.14 -13.46
CA ALA A 250 24.20 4.30 -14.86
C ALA A 250 23.37 3.13 -15.42
N GLN A 251 23.59 1.90 -14.95
CA GLN A 251 22.77 0.75 -15.32
C GLN A 251 21.32 0.92 -14.81
N HIS A 252 21.15 1.38 -13.57
CA HIS A 252 19.82 1.64 -13.01
C HIS A 252 19.08 2.78 -13.71
N TYR A 253 19.76 3.85 -14.12
CA TYR A 253 19.13 4.89 -14.95
C TYR A 253 18.65 4.35 -16.30
N ARG A 254 19.39 3.43 -16.92
CA ARG A 254 18.95 2.77 -18.16
C ARG A 254 17.73 1.88 -17.92
N ALA A 255 17.71 1.11 -16.83
CA ALA A 255 16.56 0.28 -16.45
C ALA A 255 15.31 1.14 -16.20
N LEU A 256 15.46 2.26 -15.47
CA LEU A 256 14.40 3.23 -15.25
C LEU A 256 13.86 3.79 -16.58
N ALA A 257 14.74 4.16 -17.52
CA ALA A 257 14.34 4.67 -18.83
C ALA A 257 13.54 3.65 -19.67
N GLN A 258 13.74 2.35 -19.44
CA GLN A 258 13.00 1.26 -20.09
C GLN A 258 11.70 0.89 -19.36
N SER A 259 11.53 1.35 -18.12
CA SER A 259 10.33 1.08 -17.32
C SER A 259 9.12 1.91 -17.79
N PRO A 260 7.89 1.58 -17.35
CA PRO A 260 6.71 2.42 -17.59
C PRO A 260 6.87 3.87 -17.12
N LEU A 261 7.74 4.13 -16.14
CA LEU A 261 8.05 5.46 -15.62
C LEU A 261 9.04 6.25 -16.48
N GLY A 262 9.58 5.62 -17.53
CA GLY A 262 10.49 6.23 -18.51
C GLY A 262 9.88 7.34 -19.37
N LYS A 263 8.63 7.76 -19.11
CA LYS A 263 7.95 8.86 -19.81
C LYS A 263 7.60 10.07 -18.91
N GLY A 264 7.79 9.96 -17.58
CA GLY A 264 7.36 10.98 -16.61
C GLY A 264 8.50 11.88 -16.07
N LYS A 265 8.25 12.54 -14.94
CA LYS A 265 9.26 13.36 -14.23
C LYS A 265 10.56 12.59 -13.95
N LEU A 266 10.46 11.32 -13.58
CA LEU A 266 11.63 10.45 -13.32
C LEU A 266 12.46 10.16 -14.58
N ALA A 267 11.84 10.18 -15.76
CA ALA A 267 12.56 10.04 -17.02
C ALA A 267 13.43 11.27 -17.32
N LYS A 268 12.90 12.47 -17.04
CA LYS A 268 13.67 13.72 -17.16
C LYS A 268 14.87 13.71 -16.23
N LEU A 269 14.71 13.19 -15.02
CA LEU A 269 15.82 12.98 -14.09
C LEU A 269 16.88 12.05 -14.69
N ALA A 270 16.49 10.89 -15.22
CA ALA A 270 17.42 9.96 -15.85
C ALA A 270 18.17 10.58 -17.04
N ALA A 271 17.46 11.33 -17.90
CA ALA A 271 18.04 12.02 -19.05
C ALA A 271 19.03 13.12 -18.63
N ARG A 272 18.70 13.92 -17.61
CA ARG A 272 19.57 14.96 -17.05
C ARG A 272 20.90 14.36 -16.56
N GLN A 273 20.83 13.26 -15.82
CA GLN A 273 22.03 12.61 -15.28
C GLN A 273 22.87 11.92 -16.36
N ALA A 274 22.24 11.38 -17.41
CA ALA A 274 22.96 10.86 -18.56
C ALA A 274 23.69 11.97 -19.35
N GLY A 275 23.08 13.16 -19.46
CA GLY A 275 23.66 14.32 -20.16
C GLY A 275 24.83 14.97 -19.41
N ALA A 276 24.72 15.15 -18.09
CA ALA A 276 25.74 15.78 -17.26
C ALA A 276 27.11 15.08 -17.36
N LYS A 277 27.12 13.74 -17.47
CA LYS A 277 28.37 12.95 -17.57
C LYS A 277 29.12 13.12 -18.89
N ARG A 278 28.48 13.65 -19.95
CA ARG A 278 29.14 13.86 -21.26
C ARG A 278 29.88 15.19 -21.36
N GLY A 279 29.52 16.20 -20.56
CA GLY A 279 30.09 17.55 -20.66
C GLY A 279 31.27 17.84 -19.73
N GLY A 280 31.66 16.89 -18.86
CA GLY A 280 32.73 17.08 -17.86
C GLY A 280 34.03 16.32 -18.15
N ARG A 281 34.26 15.90 -19.41
CA ARG A 281 35.54 15.35 -19.89
C ARG A 281 36.22 16.38 -20.78
#